data_AF-A0A9E6RB86-F1
#
_entry.id   AF-A0A9E6RB86-F1
#
_cell.length_a   1.000
_cell.length_b   1.000
_cell.length_c   1.000
_cell.angle_alpha   90.00
_cell.angle_beta   90.00
_cell.angle_gamma   90.00
#
_symmetry.space_group_name_H-M   'P 1'
#
loop_
_entity.id
_entity.type
_entity.pdbx_description
1 polymer ?
#
loop_
_entity_poly.entity_id
_entity_poly.type
_entity_poly.pdbx_seq_one_letter_code
_entity_poly.pdbx_strand_id
1 'polypeptide(L)'
;MLTEASTRVSSIFEGSEEDAPLGDVALEFTIGSSDDAENMSWEFMQKFEEIPEFKQLSRIERRSQALDHISGTKGIEEAIDLIEKALPFTQSAQNWLLTEAPQAGISVYPSRDQWARDASDEELDNEGKNVFLDDYGLGYHFVFNLISSAAEASSRSMDSKHFARIIELLESEEILYPDDLTERLSRAGSALQKSIVFRDYISNLSGYGELMQSAMIDDFIRSTRFEGGAYIVEGWVDALAEEGVLTKEKRSGRWRITVH
;
A
#
# COMPACT_ATOMS: atom_id res chain seq x y z
N MET A 1 63.15 20.46 -42.77
CA MET A 1 62.17 19.38 -42.97
C MET A 1 61.01 20.02 -43.74
N LEU A 2 61.07 20.20 -45.07
CA LEU A 2 60.75 19.23 -46.14
C LEU A 2 59.43 18.49 -45.82
N THR A 3 58.32 18.60 -46.56
CA THR A 3 58.08 19.03 -47.95
C THR A 3 56.56 19.23 -48.21
N GLU A 4 56.24 20.25 -49.04
CA GLU A 4 55.30 20.28 -50.19
C GLU A 4 53.82 19.85 -50.03
N ALA A 5 52.86 20.77 -50.24
CA ALA A 5 52.23 21.19 -51.51
C ALA A 5 51.05 20.27 -51.92
N SER A 6 49.80 20.76 -51.79
CA SER A 6 49.01 21.34 -52.89
C SER A 6 48.58 20.34 -53.96
N THR A 7 47.27 20.15 -54.15
CA THR A 7 46.57 20.28 -55.45
C THR A 7 45.06 20.20 -55.25
N ARG A 8 44.34 21.24 -55.72
CA ARG A 8 42.90 21.25 -56.06
C ARG A 8 42.71 20.58 -57.42
N VAL A 9 41.58 19.90 -57.67
CA VAL A 9 40.83 20.04 -58.95
C VAL A 9 39.33 19.78 -58.70
N SER A 10 38.50 20.66 -59.27
CA SER A 10 37.06 20.55 -59.39
C SER A 10 36.65 19.83 -60.69
N SER A 11 35.53 19.12 -60.62
CA SER A 11 34.46 19.04 -61.64
C SER A 11 34.58 18.16 -62.90
N ILE A 12 33.38 17.69 -63.28
CA ILE A 12 32.75 17.41 -64.61
C ILE A 12 32.68 15.96 -65.18
N PHE A 13 31.46 15.65 -65.65
CA PHE A 13 30.93 14.60 -66.57
C PHE A 13 30.67 13.20 -65.97
N GLU A 14 29.42 12.82 -65.72
CA GLU A 14 28.37 12.29 -66.64
C GLU A 14 28.61 10.83 -67.08
N GLY A 15 27.66 9.97 -66.71
CA GLY A 15 27.11 8.91 -67.56
C GLY A 15 27.85 7.57 -67.60
N SER A 16 27.33 6.59 -66.85
CA SER A 16 27.12 5.23 -67.37
C SER A 16 26.05 4.52 -66.53
N GLU A 17 24.90 4.27 -67.15
CA GLU A 17 23.90 3.30 -66.72
C GLU A 17 24.52 1.90 -66.69
N GLU A 18 24.35 1.16 -65.59
CA GLU A 18 24.13 -0.29 -65.63
C GLU A 18 23.59 -0.78 -64.28
N ASP A 19 22.57 -1.63 -64.38
CA ASP A 19 21.66 -2.11 -63.35
C ASP A 19 22.31 -2.82 -62.14
N ALA A 20 21.81 -2.53 -60.94
CA ALA A 20 21.75 -3.47 -59.82
C ALA A 20 20.62 -3.06 -58.85
N PRO A 21 19.88 -4.04 -58.28
CA PRO A 21 18.50 -3.85 -57.87
C PRO A 21 18.37 -2.94 -56.65
N LEU A 22 17.36 -2.07 -56.67
CA LEU A 22 16.73 -1.54 -55.46
C LEU A 22 16.21 -2.74 -54.67
N GLY A 23 17.04 -3.28 -53.79
CA GLY A 23 16.60 -4.15 -52.73
C GLY A 23 15.68 -3.32 -51.84
N ASP A 24 14.37 -3.53 -51.99
CA ASP A 24 13.40 -3.30 -50.94
C ASP A 24 13.91 -4.00 -49.68
N VAL A 25 14.67 -3.28 -48.85
CA VAL A 25 14.70 -3.59 -47.43
C VAL A 25 13.42 -2.97 -46.91
N ALA A 26 12.33 -3.71 -47.06
CA ALA A 26 11.22 -3.57 -46.14
C ALA A 26 11.81 -3.82 -44.74
N LEU A 27 12.16 -2.72 -44.06
CA LEU A 27 12.16 -2.70 -42.62
C LEU A 27 10.72 -3.02 -42.23
N GLU A 28 10.44 -4.30 -42.02
CA GLU A 28 9.31 -4.73 -41.20
C GLU A 28 9.57 -4.18 -39.80
N PHE A 29 9.20 -2.91 -39.63
CA PHE A 29 8.93 -2.35 -38.33
C PHE A 29 7.59 -2.95 -37.94
N THR A 30 7.62 -4.15 -37.34
CA THR A 30 6.50 -4.63 -36.57
C THR A 30 6.37 -3.68 -35.39
N ILE A 31 5.54 -2.64 -35.57
CA ILE A 31 4.84 -2.02 -34.46
C ILE A 31 4.02 -3.18 -33.88
N GLY A 32 4.55 -3.86 -32.87
CA GLY A 32 3.69 -4.66 -32.00
C GLY A 32 2.66 -3.67 -31.49
N SER A 33 1.40 -3.84 -31.90
CA SER A 33 0.38 -2.88 -31.55
C SER A 33 0.25 -2.83 -30.03
N SER A 34 0.05 -1.64 -29.44
CA SER A 34 -0.27 -1.50 -28.02
C SER A 34 -1.41 -2.44 -27.61
N ASP A 35 -2.34 -2.68 -28.53
CA ASP A 35 -3.47 -3.59 -28.39
C ASP A 35 -3.03 -5.05 -28.13
N ASP A 36 -1.92 -5.50 -28.73
CA ASP A 36 -1.41 -6.87 -28.51
C ASP A 36 -0.80 -7.02 -27.10
N ALA A 37 -0.13 -5.98 -26.61
CA ALA A 37 0.47 -5.96 -25.28
C ALA A 37 -0.60 -5.91 -24.17
N GLU A 38 -1.61 -5.04 -24.32
CA GLU A 38 -2.75 -4.96 -23.40
C GLU A 38 -3.58 -6.25 -23.37
N ASN A 39 -3.76 -6.91 -24.52
CA ASN A 39 -4.45 -8.20 -24.58
C ASN A 39 -3.65 -9.32 -23.87
N MET A 40 -2.32 -9.33 -24.02
CA MET A 40 -1.46 -10.32 -23.35
C MET A 40 -1.47 -10.20 -21.82
N SER A 41 -1.38 -8.98 -21.28
CA SER A 41 -1.49 -8.79 -19.83
C SER A 41 -2.87 -9.17 -19.34
N TRP A 42 -3.95 -8.76 -20.00
CA TRP A 42 -5.30 -9.12 -19.59
C TRP A 42 -5.54 -10.64 -19.55
N GLU A 43 -5.13 -11.39 -20.57
CA GLU A 43 -5.24 -12.85 -20.57
C GLU A 43 -4.40 -13.51 -19.47
N PHE A 44 -3.21 -12.97 -19.19
CA PHE A 44 -2.37 -13.43 -18.09
C PHE A 44 -3.04 -13.20 -16.72
N MET A 45 -3.65 -12.03 -16.54
CA MET A 45 -4.36 -11.65 -15.31
C MET A 45 -5.55 -12.59 -15.05
N GLN A 46 -6.28 -12.99 -16.10
CA GLN A 46 -7.34 -13.99 -15.96
C GLN A 46 -6.82 -15.34 -15.45
N LYS A 47 -5.65 -15.79 -15.94
CA LYS A 47 -5.05 -17.04 -15.45
C LYS A 47 -4.68 -16.95 -13.98
N PHE A 48 -4.16 -15.80 -13.55
CA PHE A 48 -3.84 -15.57 -12.15
C PHE A 48 -5.09 -15.59 -11.26
N GLU A 49 -6.19 -14.96 -11.66
CA GLU A 49 -7.44 -15.00 -10.88
C GLU A 49 -8.00 -16.42 -10.70
N GLU A 50 -7.63 -17.33 -11.60
CA GLU A 50 -8.06 -18.72 -11.56
C GLU A 50 -7.21 -19.63 -10.64
N ILE A 51 -6.06 -19.17 -10.14
CA ILE A 51 -5.20 -19.99 -9.26
C ILE A 51 -5.88 -20.25 -7.90
N PRO A 52 -5.59 -21.41 -7.26
CA PRO A 52 -6.17 -21.75 -5.96
C PRO A 52 -5.97 -20.69 -4.88
N GLU A 53 -4.77 -20.11 -4.80
CA GLU A 53 -4.33 -19.13 -3.80
C GLU A 53 -5.18 -17.86 -3.89
N PHE A 54 -5.32 -17.30 -5.09
CA PHE A 54 -6.15 -16.11 -5.35
C PHE A 54 -7.61 -16.36 -4.98
N LYS A 55 -8.15 -17.52 -5.34
CA LYS A 55 -9.52 -17.92 -4.94
C LYS A 55 -9.72 -17.99 -3.43
N GLN A 56 -8.69 -18.38 -2.67
CA GLN A 56 -8.77 -18.32 -1.19
C GLN A 56 -8.73 -16.89 -0.68
N LEU A 57 -7.88 -16.03 -1.26
CA LEU A 57 -7.85 -14.60 -0.94
C LEU A 57 -9.23 -13.95 -1.15
N SER A 58 -9.89 -14.18 -2.29
CA SER A 58 -11.24 -13.65 -2.52
C SER A 58 -12.29 -14.16 -1.52
N ARG A 59 -12.13 -15.39 -1.00
CA ARG A 59 -13.02 -15.92 0.06
C ARG A 59 -12.78 -15.23 1.39
N ILE A 60 -11.52 -14.97 1.74
CA ILE A 60 -11.15 -14.25 2.95
C ILE A 60 -11.61 -12.79 2.85
N GLU A 61 -11.45 -12.15 1.70
CA GLU A 61 -11.96 -10.80 1.43
C GLU A 61 -13.45 -10.69 1.77
N ARG A 62 -14.29 -11.58 1.22
CA ARG A 62 -15.73 -11.59 1.52
C ARG A 62 -16.05 -11.74 3.01
N ARG A 63 -15.22 -12.50 3.75
CA ARG A 63 -15.36 -12.60 5.22
C ARG A 63 -14.93 -11.32 5.92
N SER A 64 -13.88 -10.67 5.44
CA SER A 64 -13.43 -9.38 5.97
C SER A 64 -14.45 -8.26 5.75
N GLN A 65 -15.17 -8.29 4.63
CA GLN A 65 -16.26 -7.35 4.36
C GLN A 65 -17.42 -7.50 5.36
N ALA A 66 -17.60 -8.69 5.95
CA ALA A 66 -18.60 -8.91 6.99
C ALA A 66 -18.18 -8.37 8.37
N LEU A 67 -16.94 -7.91 8.53
CA LEU A 67 -16.49 -7.29 9.79
C LEU A 67 -17.06 -5.89 9.99
N ASP A 68 -17.78 -5.29 9.01
CA ASP A 68 -18.38 -3.94 8.99
C ASP A 68 -17.43 -2.82 9.44
N HIS A 69 -17.05 -2.79 10.72
CA HIS A 69 -16.01 -1.94 11.31
C HIS A 69 -15.18 -2.71 12.36
N ILE A 70 -13.85 -2.69 12.20
CA ILE A 70 -12.92 -3.25 13.20
C ILE A 70 -12.92 -2.33 14.43
N SER A 71 -13.57 -2.78 15.51
CA SER A 71 -13.64 -2.04 16.76
C SER A 71 -13.65 -2.97 17.97
N GLY A 72 -13.03 -2.50 19.05
CA GLY A 72 -12.85 -3.28 20.27
C GLY A 72 -11.95 -4.51 20.09
N THR A 73 -11.63 -5.18 21.19
CA THR A 73 -10.69 -6.31 21.20
C THR A 73 -11.15 -7.46 20.30
N LYS A 74 -12.43 -7.83 20.35
CA LYS A 74 -12.96 -8.94 19.55
C LYS A 74 -12.86 -8.69 18.05
N GLY A 75 -13.18 -7.47 17.59
CA GLY A 75 -13.08 -7.13 16.18
C GLY A 75 -11.63 -7.14 15.69
N ILE A 76 -10.69 -6.67 16.53
CA ILE A 76 -9.25 -6.72 16.27
C ILE A 76 -8.76 -8.18 16.19
N GLU A 77 -9.15 -9.03 17.13
CA GLU A 77 -8.83 -10.46 17.14
C GLU A 77 -9.32 -11.14 15.86
N GLU A 78 -10.58 -10.94 15.48
CA GLU A 78 -11.13 -11.51 14.25
C GLU A 78 -10.41 -11.01 12.99
N ALA A 79 -10.00 -9.74 12.95
CA ALA A 79 -9.22 -9.19 11.85
C ALA A 79 -7.82 -9.82 11.76
N ILE A 80 -7.10 -9.94 12.88
CA ILE A 80 -5.79 -10.62 12.95
C ILE A 80 -5.91 -12.07 12.49
N ASP A 81 -6.97 -12.75 12.91
CA ASP A 81 -7.28 -14.11 12.50
C ASP A 81 -7.46 -14.27 10.98
N LEU A 82 -7.97 -13.25 10.30
CA LEU A 82 -8.11 -13.23 8.84
C LEU A 82 -6.78 -12.86 8.17
N ILE A 83 -6.03 -11.90 8.73
CA ILE A 83 -4.69 -11.50 8.26
C ILE A 83 -3.75 -12.71 8.25
N GLU A 84 -3.68 -13.44 9.38
CA GLU A 84 -2.84 -14.64 9.52
C GLU A 84 -3.20 -15.73 8.49
N LYS A 85 -4.48 -15.85 8.13
CA LYS A 85 -4.92 -16.76 7.08
C LYS A 85 -4.61 -16.25 5.67
N ALA A 86 -4.61 -14.94 5.46
CA ALA A 86 -4.43 -14.32 4.15
C ALA A 86 -2.96 -14.20 3.73
N LEU A 87 -2.05 -13.93 4.66
CA LEU A 87 -0.65 -13.68 4.35
C LEU A 87 0.02 -14.83 3.58
N PRO A 88 -0.12 -16.12 3.96
CA PRO A 88 0.49 -17.22 3.20
C PRO A 88 -0.03 -17.34 1.77
N PHE A 89 -1.33 -17.08 1.55
CA PHE A 89 -1.90 -17.06 0.21
C PHE A 89 -1.43 -15.84 -0.59
N THR A 90 -1.22 -14.70 0.07
CA THR A 90 -0.67 -13.49 -0.55
C THR A 90 0.75 -13.75 -1.05
N GLN A 91 1.60 -14.33 -0.20
CA GLN A 91 2.96 -14.71 -0.56
C GLN A 91 2.96 -15.70 -1.74
N SER A 92 2.14 -16.76 -1.66
CA SER A 92 2.08 -17.78 -2.70
C SER A 92 1.59 -17.21 -4.04
N ALA A 93 0.63 -16.29 -4.02
CA ALA A 93 0.15 -15.59 -5.19
C ALA A 93 1.23 -14.65 -5.78
N GLN A 94 1.94 -13.87 -4.96
CA GLN A 94 3.08 -13.06 -5.42
C GLN A 94 4.18 -13.92 -6.04
N ASN A 95 4.54 -15.03 -5.40
CA ASN A 95 5.56 -15.95 -5.93
C ASN A 95 5.14 -16.54 -7.28
N TRP A 96 3.86 -16.84 -7.46
CA TRP A 96 3.33 -17.27 -8.76
C TRP A 96 3.50 -16.17 -9.81
N LEU A 97 3.12 -14.92 -9.50
CA LEU A 97 3.29 -13.79 -10.43
C LEU A 97 4.76 -13.60 -10.83
N LEU A 98 5.67 -13.59 -9.84
CA LEU A 98 7.10 -13.44 -10.06
C LEU A 98 7.71 -14.58 -10.89
N THR A 99 7.09 -15.76 -10.91
CA THR A 99 7.56 -16.93 -11.65
C THR A 99 6.95 -17.02 -13.05
N GLU A 100 5.66 -16.75 -13.19
CA GLU A 100 4.91 -16.99 -14.43
C GLU A 100 4.88 -15.77 -15.34
N ALA A 101 4.88 -14.55 -14.80
CA ALA A 101 4.86 -13.33 -15.60
C ALA A 101 6.08 -13.22 -16.52
N PRO A 102 7.34 -13.47 -16.07
CA PRO A 102 8.50 -13.42 -16.95
C PRO A 102 8.43 -14.44 -18.09
N GLN A 103 7.84 -15.62 -17.86
CA GLN A 103 7.65 -16.64 -18.88
C GLN A 103 6.66 -16.20 -19.96
N ALA A 104 5.71 -15.33 -19.60
CA ALA A 104 4.77 -14.69 -20.51
C ALA A 104 5.32 -13.40 -21.17
N GLY A 105 6.57 -13.01 -20.88
CA GLY A 105 7.15 -11.75 -21.35
C GLY A 105 6.60 -10.51 -20.63
N ILE A 106 6.09 -10.69 -19.42
CA ILE A 106 5.48 -9.65 -18.58
C ILE A 106 6.41 -9.35 -17.40
N SER A 107 6.65 -8.07 -17.14
CA SER A 107 7.42 -7.61 -15.98
C SER A 107 6.51 -7.35 -14.78
N VAL A 108 6.99 -7.59 -13.56
CA VAL A 108 6.22 -7.34 -12.33
C VAL A 108 6.91 -6.24 -11.52
N TYR A 109 6.15 -5.22 -11.14
CA TYR A 109 6.63 -4.08 -10.36
C TYR A 109 5.78 -3.89 -9.10
N PRO A 110 6.37 -3.43 -7.97
CA PRO A 110 5.62 -3.19 -6.74
C PRO A 110 4.61 -2.04 -6.86
N SER A 111 5.01 -0.94 -7.50
CA SER A 111 4.18 0.26 -7.63
C SER A 111 4.18 0.85 -9.03
N ARG A 112 2.97 1.11 -9.56
CA ARG A 112 2.76 1.82 -10.84
C ARG A 112 3.23 3.26 -10.78
N ASP A 113 2.86 3.99 -9.73
CA ASP A 113 3.22 5.40 -9.57
C ASP A 113 4.73 5.60 -9.46
N GLN A 114 5.42 4.72 -8.73
CA GLN A 114 6.87 4.80 -8.63
C GLN A 114 7.54 4.42 -9.96
N TRP A 115 7.09 3.34 -10.61
CA TRP A 115 7.61 2.94 -11.91
C TRP A 115 7.43 4.03 -12.96
N ALA A 116 6.25 4.64 -13.06
CA ALA A 116 5.95 5.66 -14.05
C ALA A 116 6.80 6.94 -13.90
N ARG A 117 7.32 7.23 -12.70
CA ARG A 117 8.24 8.37 -12.48
C ARG A 117 9.64 8.10 -13.00
N ASP A 118 10.06 6.85 -12.96
CA ASP A 118 11.41 6.42 -13.30
C ASP A 118 11.50 5.86 -14.73
N ALA A 119 10.36 5.52 -15.33
CA ALA A 119 10.24 4.97 -16.68
C ALA A 119 10.61 5.99 -17.76
N SER A 120 11.33 5.51 -18.78
CA SER A 120 11.54 6.22 -20.03
C SER A 120 10.26 6.25 -20.89
N ASP A 121 10.20 7.16 -21.87
CA ASP A 121 9.07 7.25 -22.81
C ASP A 121 8.80 5.90 -23.52
N GLU A 122 9.85 5.15 -23.88
CA GLU A 122 9.74 3.82 -24.50
C GLU A 122 9.15 2.77 -23.54
N GLU A 123 9.45 2.86 -22.25
CA GLU A 123 8.89 1.97 -21.23
C GLU A 123 7.42 2.29 -20.95
N LEU A 124 7.05 3.58 -20.95
CA LEU A 124 5.66 4.04 -20.86
C LEU A 124 4.82 3.55 -22.04
N ASP A 125 5.37 3.60 -23.26
CA ASP A 125 4.71 3.05 -24.46
C ASP A 125 4.49 1.52 -24.38
N ASN A 126 5.20 0.82 -23.49
CA ASN A 126 5.08 -0.61 -23.25
C ASN A 126 4.43 -0.96 -21.89
N GLU A 127 3.75 -0.02 -21.24
CA GLU A 127 3.13 -0.22 -19.92
C GLU A 127 2.21 -1.45 -19.87
N GLY A 128 1.50 -1.74 -20.97
CA GLY A 128 0.62 -2.92 -21.09
C GLY A 128 1.33 -4.27 -20.94
N LYS A 129 2.67 -4.32 -20.91
CA LYS A 129 3.47 -5.53 -20.63
C LYS A 129 3.90 -5.64 -19.16
N ASN A 130 3.39 -4.76 -18.31
CA ASN A 130 3.74 -4.71 -16.89
C ASN A 130 2.54 -5.10 -16.03
N VAL A 131 2.84 -5.74 -14.91
CA VAL A 131 1.89 -6.00 -13.83
C VAL A 131 2.37 -5.24 -12.61
N PHE A 132 1.49 -4.39 -12.06
CA PHE A 132 1.78 -3.62 -10.85
C PHE A 132 1.07 -4.26 -9.66
N LEU A 133 1.82 -4.58 -8.61
CA LEU A 133 1.24 -5.20 -7.42
C LEU A 133 0.24 -4.25 -6.74
N ASP A 134 0.48 -2.93 -6.74
CA ASP A 134 -0.42 -1.90 -6.23
C ASP A 134 -1.63 -1.54 -7.12
N ASP A 135 -1.80 -2.21 -8.26
CA ASP A 135 -2.96 -2.04 -9.14
C ASP A 135 -3.69 -3.40 -9.35
N TYR A 136 -3.13 -4.49 -8.81
CA TYR A 136 -3.66 -5.84 -9.02
C TYR A 136 -4.85 -6.14 -8.10
N GLY A 137 -5.97 -6.49 -8.72
CA GLY A 137 -7.12 -7.28 -8.23
C GLY A 137 -7.36 -7.38 -6.71
N LEU A 138 -8.55 -6.91 -6.30
CA LEU A 138 -9.22 -6.93 -4.97
C LEU A 138 -8.60 -7.79 -3.84
N GLY A 139 -8.20 -9.03 -4.13
CA GLY A 139 -7.50 -9.95 -3.24
C GLY A 139 -6.20 -9.41 -2.60
N TYR A 140 -5.45 -8.57 -3.32
CA TYR A 140 -4.17 -8.05 -2.83
C TYR A 140 -4.35 -6.81 -1.94
N HIS A 141 -5.14 -5.84 -2.42
CA HIS A 141 -5.41 -4.60 -1.68
C HIS A 141 -6.14 -4.82 -0.36
N PHE A 142 -7.08 -5.77 -0.30
CA PHE A 142 -7.86 -5.94 0.92
C PHE A 142 -7.00 -6.37 2.10
N VAL A 143 -5.94 -7.18 1.88
CA VAL A 143 -5.10 -7.70 2.97
C VAL A 143 -4.38 -6.54 3.65
N PHE A 144 -3.74 -5.65 2.89
CA PHE A 144 -3.03 -4.50 3.46
C PHE A 144 -3.98 -3.44 4.02
N ASN A 145 -5.18 -3.30 3.45
CA ASN A 145 -6.23 -2.48 4.03
C ASN A 145 -6.73 -3.05 5.36
N LEU A 146 -6.88 -4.37 5.46
CA LEU A 146 -7.28 -5.06 6.68
C LEU A 146 -6.20 -4.93 7.75
N ILE A 147 -4.93 -5.12 7.39
CA ILE A 147 -3.76 -4.89 8.26
C ILE A 147 -3.76 -3.47 8.81
N SER A 148 -3.87 -2.48 7.92
CA SER A 148 -3.84 -1.07 8.32
C SER A 148 -5.03 -0.71 9.21
N SER A 149 -6.21 -1.23 8.88
CA SER A 149 -7.44 -0.99 9.67
C SER A 149 -7.35 -1.64 11.05
N ALA A 150 -6.81 -2.87 11.13
CA ALA A 150 -6.57 -3.56 12.40
C ALA A 150 -5.53 -2.82 13.25
N ALA A 151 -4.45 -2.34 12.65
CA ALA A 151 -3.41 -1.56 13.32
C ALA A 151 -3.96 -0.22 13.86
N GLU A 152 -4.77 0.49 13.07
CA GLU A 152 -5.44 1.70 13.52
C GLU A 152 -6.42 1.40 14.67
N ALA A 153 -7.22 0.34 14.57
CA ALA A 153 -8.13 -0.08 15.63
C ALA A 153 -7.38 -0.42 16.93
N SER A 154 -6.27 -1.17 16.84
CA SER A 154 -5.40 -1.45 17.99
C SER A 154 -4.85 -0.16 18.61
N SER A 155 -4.43 0.81 17.79
CA SER A 155 -3.96 2.10 18.29
C SER A 155 -5.06 2.87 19.04
N ARG A 156 -6.30 2.85 18.54
CA ARG A 156 -7.47 3.51 19.15
C ARG A 156 -7.93 2.83 20.43
N SER A 157 -7.76 1.51 20.53
CA SER A 157 -8.07 0.73 21.74
C SER A 157 -6.90 0.61 22.71
N MET A 158 -5.78 1.31 22.46
CA MET A 158 -4.53 1.21 23.24
C MET A 158 -3.99 -0.23 23.35
N ASP A 159 -4.29 -1.07 22.37
CA ASP A 159 -3.97 -2.49 22.41
C ASP A 159 -2.59 -2.77 21.79
N SER A 160 -1.56 -2.59 22.62
CA SER A 160 -0.19 -2.77 22.17
C SER A 160 0.15 -4.22 21.80
N LYS A 161 -0.55 -5.18 22.40
CA LYS A 161 -0.30 -6.61 22.15
C LYS A 161 -0.75 -6.99 20.75
N HIS A 162 -1.98 -6.62 20.37
CA HIS A 162 -2.49 -6.91 19.03
C HIS A 162 -1.76 -6.11 17.96
N PHE A 163 -1.37 -4.86 18.24
CA PHE A 163 -0.52 -4.10 17.33
C PHE A 163 0.83 -4.79 17.09
N ALA A 164 1.51 -5.24 18.14
CA ALA A 164 2.78 -5.98 18.02
C ALA A 164 2.60 -7.27 17.21
N ARG A 165 1.51 -8.01 17.43
CA ARG A 165 1.21 -9.23 16.65
C ARG A 165 1.06 -8.95 15.15
N ILE A 166 0.45 -7.81 14.78
CA ILE A 166 0.35 -7.41 13.36
C ILE A 166 1.73 -7.19 12.75
N ILE A 167 2.63 -6.52 13.48
CA ILE A 167 4.01 -6.29 13.01
C ILE A 167 4.77 -7.62 12.87
N GLU A 168 4.69 -8.51 13.86
CA GLU A 168 5.32 -9.83 13.81
C GLU A 168 4.87 -10.66 12.60
N LEU A 169 3.57 -10.62 12.27
CA LEU A 169 3.00 -11.33 11.12
C LEU A 169 3.58 -10.84 9.78
N LEU A 170 3.88 -9.54 9.68
CA LEU A 170 4.51 -8.95 8.48
C LEU A 170 6.00 -9.26 8.40
N GLU A 171 6.67 -9.35 9.54
CA GLU A 171 8.10 -9.71 9.58
C GLU A 171 8.32 -11.20 9.28
N SER A 172 7.31 -12.06 9.48
CA SER A 172 7.44 -13.50 9.27
C SER A 172 7.35 -13.95 7.81
N GLU A 173 6.88 -13.10 6.90
CA GLU A 173 6.56 -13.48 5.53
C GLU A 173 7.37 -12.66 4.52
N GLU A 174 7.94 -13.31 3.51
CA GLU A 174 8.64 -12.65 2.40
C GLU A 174 7.62 -12.11 1.39
N ILE A 175 6.89 -11.07 1.77
CA ILE A 175 5.86 -10.42 0.95
C ILE A 175 6.34 -9.03 0.55
N LEU A 176 6.18 -8.68 -0.72
CA LEU A 176 6.36 -7.31 -1.18
C LEU A 176 5.16 -6.49 -0.71
N TYR A 177 5.40 -5.36 -0.04
CA TYR A 177 4.35 -4.50 0.49
C TYR A 177 4.16 -3.25 -0.39
N PRO A 178 2.94 -2.69 -0.47
CA PRO A 178 2.75 -1.34 -0.97
C PRO A 178 3.56 -0.32 -0.16
N ASP A 179 4.14 0.67 -0.82
CA ASP A 179 5.02 1.67 -0.18
C ASP A 179 4.32 2.46 0.94
N ASP A 180 3.01 2.68 0.81
CA ASP A 180 2.21 3.43 1.78
C ASP A 180 1.91 2.64 3.06
N LEU A 181 2.01 1.30 3.04
CA LEU A 181 1.70 0.45 4.19
C LEU A 181 2.62 0.76 5.37
N THR A 182 3.92 0.92 5.12
CA THR A 182 4.89 1.25 6.16
C THR A 182 4.56 2.60 6.81
N GLU A 183 4.15 3.58 6.02
CA GLU A 183 3.73 4.89 6.54
C GLU A 183 2.47 4.77 7.41
N ARG A 184 1.44 4.04 6.94
CA ARG A 184 0.19 3.80 7.67
C ARG A 184 0.45 3.10 9.01
N LEU A 185 1.28 2.07 9.02
CA LEU A 185 1.67 1.35 10.24
C LEU A 185 2.50 2.23 11.18
N SER A 186 3.41 3.04 10.65
CA SER A 186 4.20 4.00 11.43
C SER A 186 3.31 5.03 12.13
N ARG A 187 2.31 5.58 11.43
CA ARG A 187 1.32 6.51 12.02
C ARG A 187 0.53 5.85 13.15
N ALA A 188 0.04 4.62 12.94
CA ALA A 188 -0.68 3.87 13.97
C ALA A 188 0.21 3.54 15.18
N GLY A 189 1.48 3.16 14.95
CA GLY A 189 2.47 2.94 16.00
C GLY A 189 2.78 4.21 16.79
N SER A 190 2.95 5.35 16.12
CA SER A 190 3.15 6.64 16.77
C SER A 190 1.93 7.05 17.59
N ALA A 191 0.71 6.79 17.11
CA ALA A 191 -0.51 7.02 17.87
C ALA A 191 -0.54 6.15 19.14
N LEU A 192 -0.22 4.85 19.01
CA LEU A 192 -0.15 3.94 20.14
C LEU A 192 0.89 4.39 21.19
N GLN A 193 2.06 4.87 20.78
CA GLN A 193 3.05 5.46 21.69
C GLN A 193 2.51 6.70 22.41
N LYS A 194 1.77 7.57 21.70
CA LYS A 194 1.12 8.75 22.29
C LYS A 194 -0.01 8.39 23.25
N SER A 195 -0.60 7.20 23.12
CA SER A 195 -1.61 6.72 24.07
C SER A 195 -1.04 6.54 25.49
N ILE A 196 0.25 6.21 25.63
CA ILE A 196 0.96 6.14 26.92
C ILE A 196 1.03 7.54 27.56
N VAL A 197 1.42 8.55 26.77
CA VAL A 197 1.45 9.96 27.22
C VAL A 197 0.04 10.44 27.59
N PHE A 198 -0.99 9.98 26.86
CA PHE A 198 -2.37 10.27 27.20
C PHE A 198 -2.80 9.63 28.52
N ARG A 199 -2.41 8.39 28.81
CA ARG A 199 -2.65 7.75 30.11
C ARG A 199 -2.04 8.56 31.25
N ASP A 200 -0.79 9.00 31.11
CA ASP A 200 -0.13 9.85 32.12
C ASP A 200 -0.87 11.19 32.30
N TYR A 201 -1.30 11.80 31.20
CA TYR A 201 -2.11 13.01 31.23
C TYR A 201 -3.44 12.79 31.98
N ILE A 202 -4.15 11.70 31.72
CA ILE A 202 -5.38 11.34 32.44
C ILE A 202 -5.10 11.12 33.94
N SER A 203 -4.04 10.40 34.31
CA SER A 203 -3.69 10.19 35.72
C SER A 203 -3.44 11.51 36.48
N ASN A 204 -2.86 12.51 35.82
CA ASN A 204 -2.65 13.85 36.40
C ASN A 204 -3.95 14.66 36.59
N LEU A 205 -5.06 14.22 35.99
CA LEU A 205 -6.39 14.82 36.17
C LEU A 205 -7.19 14.18 37.30
N SER A 206 -6.66 13.15 37.98
CA SER A 206 -7.33 12.56 39.14
C SER A 206 -7.55 13.63 40.22
N GLY A 207 -8.78 13.69 40.76
CA GLY A 207 -9.19 14.69 41.75
C GLY A 207 -9.63 16.07 41.21
N TYR A 208 -9.55 16.32 39.90
CA TYR A 208 -10.05 17.57 39.28
C TYR A 208 -11.58 17.62 39.14
N GLY A 209 -12.29 16.55 39.48
CA GLY A 209 -13.75 16.44 39.38
C GLY A 209 -14.25 16.13 37.97
N GLU A 210 -15.46 16.57 37.65
CA GLU A 210 -16.11 16.35 36.34
C GLU A 210 -15.51 17.31 35.28
N LEU A 211 -14.98 16.74 34.19
CA LEU A 211 -14.41 17.50 33.06
C LEU A 211 -15.24 17.31 31.79
N MET A 212 -15.20 18.27 30.88
CA MET A 212 -15.79 18.12 29.55
C MET A 212 -14.84 17.32 28.65
N GLN A 213 -15.31 16.23 28.04
CA GLN A 213 -14.47 15.39 27.19
C GLN A 213 -13.78 16.20 26.09
N SER A 214 -14.53 17.02 25.35
CA SER A 214 -13.98 17.82 24.24
C SER A 214 -12.90 18.79 24.72
N ALA A 215 -13.10 19.48 25.84
CA ALA A 215 -12.11 20.42 26.37
C ALA A 215 -10.84 19.70 26.84
N MET A 216 -10.97 18.52 27.44
CA MET A 216 -9.84 17.70 27.86
C MET A 216 -9.04 17.18 26.65
N ILE A 217 -9.73 16.73 25.59
CA ILE A 217 -9.11 16.29 24.33
C ILE A 217 -8.40 17.46 23.65
N ASP A 218 -9.06 18.61 23.52
CA ASP A 218 -8.47 19.81 22.90
C ASP A 218 -7.21 20.25 23.64
N ASP A 219 -7.23 20.21 24.98
CA ASP A 219 -6.07 20.55 25.80
C ASP A 219 -4.92 19.55 25.62
N PHE A 220 -5.22 18.26 25.58
CA PHE A 220 -4.23 17.22 25.31
C PHE A 220 -3.59 17.38 23.92
N ILE A 221 -4.39 17.55 22.87
CA ILE A 221 -3.90 17.70 21.49
C ILE A 221 -3.00 18.93 21.39
N ARG A 222 -3.43 20.05 21.94
CA ARG A 222 -2.68 21.31 21.93
C ARG A 222 -1.37 21.21 22.73
N SER A 223 -1.39 20.61 23.91
CA SER A 223 -0.22 20.52 24.79
C SER A 223 0.82 19.54 24.28
N THR A 224 0.41 18.46 23.61
CA THR A 224 1.31 17.41 23.12
C THR A 224 1.66 17.52 21.64
N ARG A 225 1.06 18.49 20.94
CA ARG A 225 1.11 18.63 19.47
C ARG A 225 0.79 17.31 18.77
N PHE A 226 -0.26 16.64 19.23
CA PHE A 226 -0.67 15.39 18.63
C PHE A 226 -1.21 15.66 17.22
N GLU A 227 -0.60 15.03 16.21
CA GLU A 227 -0.95 15.22 14.80
C GLU A 227 -2.07 14.28 14.33
N GLY A 228 -2.46 13.30 15.17
CA GLY A 228 -3.57 12.41 14.88
C GLY A 228 -4.94 13.09 15.05
N GLY A 229 -5.97 12.50 14.44
CA GLY A 229 -7.33 13.01 14.55
C GLY A 229 -7.89 12.89 15.98
N ALA A 230 -8.76 13.83 16.37
CA ALA A 230 -9.41 13.83 17.68
C ALA A 230 -10.17 12.51 17.97
N TYR A 231 -10.71 11.87 16.93
CA TYR A 231 -11.40 10.58 17.02
C TYR A 231 -10.51 9.44 17.59
N ILE A 232 -9.18 9.54 17.45
CA ILE A 232 -8.24 8.57 18.06
C ILE A 232 -8.23 8.74 19.58
N VAL A 233 -8.12 9.99 20.04
CA VAL A 233 -8.14 10.34 21.46
C VAL A 233 -9.51 10.04 22.08
N GLU A 234 -10.60 10.20 21.32
CA GLU A 234 -11.92 9.76 21.75
C GLU A 234 -11.96 8.25 22.00
N GLY A 235 -11.36 7.45 21.11
CA GLY A 235 -11.22 6.00 21.30
C GLY A 235 -10.42 5.63 22.54
N TRP A 236 -9.36 6.38 22.83
CA TRP A 236 -8.58 6.23 24.06
C TRP A 236 -9.40 6.50 25.32
N VAL A 237 -10.25 7.52 25.30
CA VAL A 237 -11.18 7.79 26.41
C VAL A 237 -12.13 6.62 26.60
N ASP A 238 -12.67 6.07 25.51
CA ASP A 238 -13.57 4.91 25.57
C ASP A 238 -12.87 3.67 26.14
N ALA A 239 -11.64 3.37 25.70
CA ALA A 239 -10.84 2.27 26.24
C ALA A 239 -10.58 2.43 27.75
N LEU A 240 -10.20 3.63 28.20
CA LEU A 240 -9.99 3.90 29.63
C LEU A 240 -11.28 3.85 30.45
N ALA A 241 -12.43 4.14 29.84
CA ALA A 241 -13.74 3.97 30.48
C ALA A 241 -14.08 2.50 30.69
N GLU A 242 -13.82 1.66 29.68
CA GLU A 242 -14.01 0.20 29.76
C GLU A 242 -13.10 -0.44 30.81
N GLU A 243 -11.87 0.04 30.96
CA GLU A 243 -10.93 -0.39 32.00
C GLU A 243 -11.30 0.13 33.41
N GLY A 244 -12.27 1.04 33.52
CA GLY A 244 -12.68 1.64 34.79
C GLY A 244 -11.70 2.69 35.35
N VAL A 245 -10.73 3.14 34.55
CA VAL A 245 -9.80 4.23 34.91
C VAL A 245 -10.53 5.57 34.99
N LEU A 246 -11.56 5.74 34.16
CA LEU A 246 -12.44 6.90 34.18
C LEU A 246 -13.89 6.46 34.00
N THR A 247 -14.82 7.35 34.34
CA THR A 247 -16.23 7.23 33.98
C THR A 247 -16.57 8.24 32.91
N LYS A 248 -17.31 7.81 31.89
CA LYS A 248 -17.79 8.65 30.79
C LYS A 248 -19.32 8.68 30.79
N GLU A 249 -19.91 9.86 30.89
CA GLU A 249 -21.38 10.02 30.89
C GLU A 249 -21.84 11.16 29.97
N LYS A 250 -23.04 11.04 29.41
CA LYS A 250 -23.62 12.06 28.55
C LYS A 250 -24.63 12.88 29.34
N ARG A 251 -24.36 14.17 29.54
CA ARG A 251 -25.24 15.12 30.23
C ARG A 251 -25.48 16.37 29.38
N SER A 252 -26.74 16.75 29.20
CA SER A 252 -27.14 17.91 28.38
C SER A 252 -26.53 17.92 26.97
N GLY A 253 -26.47 16.74 26.34
CA GLY A 253 -25.92 16.56 24.99
C GLY A 253 -24.40 16.56 24.88
N ARG A 254 -23.66 16.71 25.99
CA ARG A 254 -22.19 16.71 26.01
C ARG A 254 -21.63 15.56 26.83
N TRP A 255 -20.49 15.04 26.40
CA TRP A 255 -19.77 14.01 27.15
C TRP A 255 -18.95 14.63 28.28
N ARG A 256 -19.09 14.04 29.46
CA ARG A 256 -18.37 14.36 30.68
C ARG A 256 -17.53 13.17 31.09
N ILE A 257 -16.38 13.45 31.70
CA ILE A 257 -15.47 12.45 32.23
C ILE A 257 -15.22 12.73 33.71
N THR A 258 -15.08 11.68 34.50
CA THR A 258 -14.54 11.75 35.86
C THR A 258 -13.43 10.72 35.98
N VAL A 259 -12.23 11.15 36.37
CA VAL A 259 -11.06 10.26 36.51
C VAL A 259 -10.99 9.72 37.93
N HIS A 260 -10.66 8.43 38.06
CA HIS A 260 -10.56 7.71 39.33
C HIS A 260 -9.11 7.57 39.83
#